data_AF-A0A7J8XWH3-F1
#
_entry.id   AF-A0A7J8XWH3-F1
#
_cell.length_a   1.000
_cell.length_b   1.000
_cell.length_c   1.000
_cell.angle_alpha   90.00
_cell.angle_beta   90.00
_cell.angle_gamma   90.00
#
_symmetry.space_group_name_H-M   'P 1'
#
loop_
_entity.id
_entity.type
_entity.pdbx_description
1 polymer ?
#
loop_
_entity_poly.entity_id
_entity_poly.type
_entity_poly.pdbx_seq_one_letter_code
_entity_poly.pdbx_strand_id
1 'polypeptide(L)'
;MVALLGRPKRPLLKDSATTGTIFGYRKGRVCLAIQDDPHCVPMFVIELPMLTSLLQKEMASDIVRIALESETKTHKKKLLEEFVWAVYCNGRKVGYSIRRKQLSDDELHVMQLLRGVSMGAGVLPSPNEKETVTSDGELTYMRARFEKVVGSKDSEALYMINPDGAPGPELSIFFVRAR
;
A
#
# COMPACT_ATOMS: atom_id res chain seq x y z
N MET A 1 -0.97 -6.52 -49.71
CA MET A 1 -0.30 -5.56 -48.81
C MET A 1 -1.32 -5.19 -47.73
N VAL A 2 -1.25 -5.81 -46.54
CA VAL A 2 -2.19 -5.53 -45.44
C VAL A 2 -1.39 -4.93 -44.30
N ALA A 3 -1.54 -3.62 -44.10
CA ALA A 3 -0.91 -2.90 -43.01
C ALA A 3 -1.67 -3.21 -41.72
N LEU A 4 -1.07 -4.02 -40.84
CA LEU A 4 -1.47 -4.14 -39.44
C LEU A 4 -1.08 -2.84 -38.74
N LEU A 5 -1.96 -1.85 -38.76
CA LEU A 5 -1.87 -0.67 -37.91
C LEU A 5 -2.12 -1.13 -36.46
N GLY A 6 -1.05 -1.56 -35.79
CA GLY A 6 -1.04 -1.75 -34.35
C GLY A 6 -1.47 -0.45 -33.69
N ARG A 7 -2.59 -0.48 -32.95
CA ARG A 7 -3.00 0.62 -32.09
C ARG A 7 -1.78 1.06 -31.26
N PRO A 8 -1.47 2.36 -31.13
CA PRO A 8 -0.42 2.79 -30.24
C PRO A 8 -0.76 2.28 -28.84
N LYS A 9 0.06 1.36 -28.30
CA LYS A 9 -0.01 0.97 -26.90
C LYS A 9 0.20 2.26 -26.12
N ARG A 10 -0.88 2.82 -25.57
CA ARG A 10 -0.75 3.84 -24.52
C ARG A 10 0.20 3.24 -23.47
N PRO A 11 1.18 3.99 -22.96
CA PRO A 11 1.97 3.48 -21.84
C PRO A 11 0.98 3.03 -20.76
N LEU A 12 1.02 1.75 -20.41
CA LEU A 12 0.03 1.11 -19.52
C LEU A 12 0.07 1.71 -18.11
N LEU A 13 1.13 2.46 -17.80
CA LEU A 13 1.36 3.12 -16.52
C LEU A 13 1.96 4.52 -16.80
N LYS A 14 1.56 5.51 -15.99
CA LYS A 14 2.17 6.84 -15.98
C LYS A 14 3.63 6.70 -15.51
N ASP A 15 4.58 7.37 -16.16
CA ASP A 15 6.02 7.31 -15.81
C ASP A 15 6.33 7.69 -14.35
N SER A 16 5.37 8.29 -13.64
CA SER A 16 5.47 8.70 -12.23
C SER A 16 4.55 7.90 -11.28
N ALA A 17 4.06 6.72 -11.67
CA ALA A 17 3.18 5.94 -10.80
C ALA A 17 3.94 5.46 -9.54
N THR A 18 3.30 5.55 -8.39
CA THR A 18 3.87 5.12 -7.10
C THR A 18 3.56 3.63 -6.89
N THR A 19 4.45 2.88 -6.26
CA THR A 19 4.18 1.49 -5.85
C THR A 19 3.71 1.44 -4.41
N GLY A 20 2.54 0.85 -4.17
CA GLY A 20 2.06 0.54 -2.83
C GLY A 20 2.08 -0.97 -2.61
N THR A 21 2.62 -1.40 -1.48
CA THR A 21 2.63 -2.80 -1.03
C THR A 21 1.89 -2.90 0.29
N ILE A 22 0.81 -3.67 0.31
CA ILE A 22 0.09 -4.07 1.50
C ILE A 22 0.49 -5.50 1.80
N PHE A 23 0.92 -5.79 3.02
CA PHE A 23 1.33 -7.14 3.39
C PHE A 23 1.08 -7.40 4.87
N GLY A 24 0.94 -8.66 5.23
CA GLY A 24 0.74 -9.05 6.62
C GLY A 24 0.45 -10.53 6.75
N TYR A 25 0.77 -11.06 7.92
CA TYR A 25 0.41 -12.41 8.32
C TYR A 25 -1.11 -12.54 8.43
N ARG A 26 -1.64 -13.73 8.12
CA ARG A 26 -3.09 -14.00 8.14
C ARG A 26 -3.78 -13.60 9.45
N LYS A 27 -3.13 -13.84 10.60
CA LYS A 27 -3.62 -13.44 11.94
C LYS A 27 -2.97 -12.16 12.48
N GLY A 28 -2.06 -11.57 11.72
CA GLY A 28 -1.32 -10.36 12.09
C GLY A 28 -2.01 -9.07 11.65
N ARG A 29 -1.40 -7.94 12.04
CA ARG A 29 -1.78 -6.61 11.53
C ARG A 29 -1.24 -6.40 10.11
N VAL A 30 -1.89 -5.48 9.40
CA VAL A 30 -1.49 -5.10 8.04
C VAL A 30 -0.39 -4.06 8.09
N CYS A 31 0.66 -4.24 7.29
CA CYS A 31 1.65 -3.23 6.96
C CYS A 31 1.36 -2.64 5.57
N LEU A 32 1.47 -1.32 5.46
CA LEU A 32 1.42 -0.57 4.22
C LEU A 32 2.80 0.08 4.00
N ALA A 33 3.43 -0.25 2.87
CA ALA A 33 4.67 0.36 2.40
C ALA A 33 4.44 1.06 1.06
N ILE A 34 4.98 2.26 0.91
CA ILE A 34 4.87 3.07 -0.30
C ILE A 34 6.28 3.38 -0.81
N GLN A 35 6.52 3.13 -2.09
CA GLN A 35 7.77 3.34 -2.79
C GLN A 35 7.50 4.17 -4.05
N ASP A 36 8.37 5.11 -4.40
CA ASP A 36 8.26 5.81 -5.70
C ASP A 36 8.44 4.82 -6.86
N ASP A 37 9.39 3.89 -6.71
CA ASP A 37 9.70 2.82 -7.66
C ASP A 37 9.86 1.48 -6.92
N PRO A 38 9.42 0.33 -7.47
CA PRO A 38 9.52 -0.97 -6.79
C PRO A 38 10.95 -1.38 -6.40
N HIS A 39 12.00 -0.79 -7.00
CA HIS A 39 13.39 -1.09 -6.68
C HIS A 39 13.98 -0.18 -5.61
N CYS A 40 13.26 0.87 -5.19
CA CYS A 40 13.71 1.83 -4.19
C CYS A 40 13.29 1.43 -2.78
N VAL A 41 13.95 1.97 -1.77
CA VAL A 41 13.50 1.81 -0.39
C VAL A 41 12.13 2.51 -0.19
N PRO A 42 11.21 1.93 0.58
CA PRO A 42 9.95 2.58 0.93
C PRO A 42 10.15 3.96 1.56
N MET A 43 9.51 4.97 0.99
CA MET A 43 9.51 6.34 1.53
C MET A 43 8.55 6.51 2.72
N PHE A 44 7.56 5.62 2.83
CA PHE A 44 6.56 5.61 3.88
C PHE A 44 6.20 4.16 4.24
N VAL A 45 6.21 3.85 5.53
CA VAL A 45 5.82 2.55 6.07
C VAL A 45 4.98 2.77 7.31
N ILE A 46 3.85 2.08 7.41
CA ILE A 46 2.98 2.15 8.57
C ILE A 46 2.31 0.80 8.80
N GLU A 47 2.21 0.40 10.07
CA GLU A 47 1.41 -0.75 10.48
C GLU A 47 0.01 -0.25 10.85
N LEU A 48 -1.01 -0.67 10.12
CA LEU A 48 -2.39 -0.29 10.33
C LEU A 48 -2.98 -1.02 11.56
N PRO A 49 -3.89 -0.40 12.31
CA PRO A 49 -4.46 -1.00 13.52
C PRO A 49 -5.62 -1.93 13.15
N MET A 50 -5.42 -2.78 12.14
CA MET A 50 -6.41 -3.72 11.64
C MET A 50 -5.73 -5.01 11.19
N LEU A 51 -6.44 -6.13 11.31
CA LEU A 51 -5.94 -7.44 10.91
C LEU A 51 -5.96 -7.63 9.39
N THR A 52 -4.92 -8.28 8.88
CA THR A 52 -5.01 -9.41 7.94
C THR A 52 -6.35 -9.62 7.24
N SER A 53 -7.10 -10.52 7.88
CA SER A 53 -8.41 -11.01 7.50
C SER A 53 -9.48 -9.93 7.39
N LEU A 54 -9.42 -8.87 8.20
CA LEU A 54 -10.40 -7.79 8.14
C LEU A 54 -10.24 -6.99 6.85
N LEU A 55 -9.01 -6.63 6.48
CA LEU A 55 -8.75 -5.92 5.24
C LEU A 55 -9.13 -6.74 4.02
N GLN A 56 -8.81 -8.04 4.01
CA GLN A 56 -9.20 -8.95 2.92
C GLN A 56 -10.72 -9.03 2.75
N LYS A 57 -11.48 -9.01 3.86
CA LYS A 57 -12.94 -8.97 3.82
C LYS A 57 -13.46 -7.65 3.23
N GLU A 58 -12.86 -6.52 3.58
CA GLU A 58 -13.19 -5.23 2.96
C GLU A 58 -12.86 -5.23 1.47
N MET A 59 -11.73 -5.82 1.06
CA MET A 59 -11.35 -5.96 -0.36
C MET A 59 -12.31 -6.85 -1.15
N ALA A 60 -12.96 -7.82 -0.51
CA ALA A 60 -14.01 -8.62 -1.14
C ALA A 60 -15.32 -7.84 -1.38
N SER A 61 -15.45 -6.62 -0.84
CA SER A 61 -16.60 -5.73 -1.02
C SER A 61 -16.38 -4.70 -2.14
N ASP A 62 -15.48 -5.01 -3.08
CA ASP A 62 -15.08 -4.25 -4.28
C ASP A 62 -14.45 -2.88 -4.08
N ILE A 63 -14.70 -2.17 -2.97
CA ILE A 63 -14.13 -0.82 -2.76
C ILE A 63 -13.56 -0.70 -1.35
N VAL A 64 -12.28 -0.29 -1.29
CA VAL A 64 -11.56 -0.04 -0.04
C VAL A 64 -10.97 1.35 -0.05
N ARG A 65 -11.32 2.15 0.96
CA ARG A 65 -10.80 3.50 1.17
C ARG A 65 -10.10 3.56 2.50
N ILE A 66 -8.78 3.73 2.47
CA ILE A 66 -7.97 3.94 3.67
C ILE A 66 -7.67 5.43 3.77
N ALA A 67 -8.00 6.07 4.89
CA ALA A 67 -7.59 7.44 5.15
C ALA A 67 -6.68 7.48 6.38
N LEU A 68 -5.59 8.23 6.25
CA LEU A 68 -4.62 8.51 7.28
C LEU A 68 -4.71 10.00 7.58
N GLU A 69 -5.23 10.34 8.76
CA GLU A 69 -5.42 11.71 9.21
C GLU A 69 -4.39 12.08 10.27
N SER A 70 -3.66 13.17 10.08
CA SER A 70 -2.73 13.71 11.07
C SER A 70 -3.33 14.92 11.76
N GLU A 71 -3.24 14.99 13.10
CA GLU A 71 -3.70 16.12 13.91
C GLU A 71 -2.67 17.27 13.95
N THR A 72 -1.50 17.11 13.31
CA THR A 72 -0.44 18.13 13.30
C THR A 72 -0.91 19.39 12.58
N LYS A 73 -1.01 20.53 13.26
CA LYS A 73 -1.44 21.81 12.64
C LYS A 73 -0.34 22.59 11.92
N THR A 74 0.89 22.07 11.89
CA THR A 74 2.06 22.79 11.34
C THR A 74 2.47 22.24 9.98
N HIS A 75 2.84 23.11 9.05
CA HIS A 75 3.37 22.71 7.74
C HIS A 75 4.90 22.63 7.68
N LYS A 76 5.57 22.46 8.84
CA LYS A 76 7.04 22.38 8.90
C LYS A 76 7.60 21.11 8.25
N LYS A 77 6.78 20.05 8.21
CA LYS A 77 7.10 18.75 7.63
C LYS A 77 6.23 18.49 6.40
N LYS A 78 6.74 17.71 5.45
CA LYS A 78 5.92 17.21 4.35
C LYS A 78 4.82 16.30 4.90
N LEU A 79 3.70 16.17 4.19
CA LEU A 79 2.55 15.41 4.68
C LEU A 79 2.91 13.96 5.05
N LEU A 80 3.61 13.25 4.16
CA LEU A 80 4.05 11.88 4.43
C LEU A 80 5.10 11.78 5.55
N GLU A 81 5.76 12.88 5.95
CA GLU A 81 6.74 12.95 7.07
C GLU A 81 6.11 13.03 8.46
N GLU A 82 4.78 13.13 8.53
CA GLU A 82 4.06 13.00 9.79
C GLU A 82 4.20 11.60 10.38
N PHE A 83 4.25 11.54 11.71
CA PHE A 83 4.48 10.29 12.43
C PHE A 83 3.19 9.64 12.93
N VAL A 84 2.27 10.43 13.50
CA VAL A 84 1.04 9.91 14.11
C VAL A 84 -0.11 10.10 13.14
N TRP A 85 -0.81 9.01 12.87
CA TRP A 85 -1.93 8.96 11.94
C TRP A 85 -3.13 8.29 12.60
N ALA A 86 -4.26 8.98 12.66
CA ALA A 86 -5.55 8.34 12.86
C ALA A 86 -5.91 7.61 11.57
N VAL A 87 -6.18 6.30 11.68
CA VAL A 87 -6.46 5.44 10.54
C VAL A 87 -7.95 5.20 10.44
N TYR A 88 -8.49 5.41 9.25
CA TYR A 88 -9.88 5.15 8.89
C TYR A 88 -9.92 4.15 7.74
N CYS A 89 -10.84 3.20 7.81
CA CYS A 89 -11.15 2.28 6.73
C CYS A 89 -12.63 2.43 6.37
N ASN A 90 -12.93 2.72 5.11
CA ASN A 90 -14.30 2.91 4.61
C ASN A 90 -15.13 3.89 5.48
N GLY A 91 -14.50 4.98 5.93
CA GLY A 91 -15.12 6.03 6.74
C GLY A 91 -15.21 5.72 8.24
N ARG A 92 -14.77 4.55 8.70
CA ARG A 92 -14.78 4.17 10.12
C ARG A 92 -13.37 4.28 10.71
N LYS A 93 -13.23 4.98 11.84
CA LYS A 93 -11.96 5.06 12.57
C LYS A 93 -11.62 3.68 13.13
N VAL A 94 -10.49 3.12 12.72
CA VAL A 94 -10.00 1.81 13.18
C VAL A 94 -8.99 1.95 14.32
N GLY A 95 -8.26 3.08 14.40
CA GLY A 95 -7.33 3.33 15.49
C GLY A 95 -6.29 4.39 15.15
N TYR A 96 -5.18 4.36 15.86
CA TYR A 96 -4.01 5.19 15.60
C TYR A 96 -2.81 4.32 15.22
N SER A 97 -1.99 4.82 14.32
CA SER A 97 -0.76 4.17 13.88
C SER A 97 0.39 5.16 13.83
N ILE A 98 1.61 4.62 14.01
CA ILE A 98 2.84 5.39 13.96
C ILE A 98 3.62 4.98 12.71
N ARG A 99 3.96 5.97 11.89
CA ARG A 99 4.85 5.79 10.74
C ARG A 99 6.21 5.30 11.22
N ARG A 100 6.73 4.25 10.60
CA ARG A 100 8.08 3.72 10.82
C ARG A 100 9.08 4.42 9.90
N LYS A 101 10.25 4.79 10.45
CA LYS A 101 11.37 5.36 9.67
C LYS A 101 12.36 4.30 9.19
N GLN A 102 12.47 3.22 9.96
CA GLN A 102 13.33 2.07 9.68
C GLN A 102 12.43 0.86 9.51
N LEU A 103 12.72 0.05 8.50
CA LEU A 103 12.05 -1.22 8.27
C LEU A 103 12.64 -2.28 9.21
N SER A 104 11.81 -3.21 9.68
CA SER A 104 12.32 -4.41 10.34
C SER A 104 12.98 -5.36 9.33
N ASP A 105 13.77 -6.33 9.83
CA ASP A 105 14.40 -7.35 8.97
C ASP A 105 13.36 -8.13 8.16
N ASP A 106 12.19 -8.43 8.76
CA ASP A 106 11.08 -9.07 8.07
C ASP A 106 10.50 -8.19 6.95
N GLU A 107 10.28 -6.90 7.22
CA GLU A 107 9.77 -5.97 6.20
C GLU A 107 10.78 -5.78 5.05
N LEU A 108 12.07 -5.71 5.37
CA LEU A 108 13.15 -5.68 4.39
C LEU A 108 13.16 -6.95 3.53
N HIS A 109 13.00 -8.13 4.15
CA HIS A 109 12.93 -9.39 3.44
C HIS A 109 11.74 -9.44 2.47
N VAL A 110 10.56 -9.00 2.90
CA VAL A 110 9.37 -8.87 2.03
C VAL A 110 9.66 -7.92 0.86
N MET A 111 10.27 -6.75 1.11
CA MET A 111 10.61 -5.81 0.03
C MET A 111 11.61 -6.41 -0.97
N GLN A 112 12.56 -7.23 -0.51
CA GLN A 112 13.53 -7.92 -1.36
C GLN A 112 12.87 -9.00 -2.22
N LEU A 113 12.03 -9.86 -1.65
CA LEU A 113 11.29 -10.89 -2.38
C LEU A 113 10.42 -10.28 -3.47
N LEU A 114 9.80 -9.15 -3.17
CA LEU A 114 8.91 -8.49 -4.11
C LEU A 114 9.64 -7.60 -5.12
N ARG A 115 10.97 -7.44 -5.06
CA ARG A 115 11.71 -6.48 -5.91
C ARG A 115 11.41 -6.64 -7.42
N GLY A 116 11.24 -7.87 -7.90
CA GLY A 116 10.88 -8.18 -9.29
C GLY A 116 9.37 -8.12 -9.61
N VAL A 117 8.53 -7.86 -8.62
CA VAL A 117 7.07 -7.82 -8.73
C VAL A 117 6.63 -6.37 -8.87
N SER A 118 6.10 -6.00 -10.04
CA SER A 118 5.54 -4.67 -10.27
C SER A 118 4.12 -4.52 -9.73
N MET A 119 3.27 -5.52 -9.96
CA MET A 119 1.88 -5.59 -9.50
C MET A 119 1.49 -7.06 -9.29
N GLY A 120 0.55 -7.32 -8.37
CA GLY A 120 0.01 -8.64 -8.11
C GLY A 120 -0.32 -8.86 -6.64
N ALA A 121 -1.00 -9.96 -6.35
CA ALA A 121 -1.27 -10.41 -4.99
C ALA A 121 -0.87 -11.88 -4.86
N GLY A 122 -0.48 -12.28 -3.65
CA GLY A 122 -0.08 -13.66 -3.40
C GLY A 122 0.32 -13.92 -1.96
N VAL A 123 0.91 -15.09 -1.75
CA VAL A 123 1.49 -15.52 -0.47
C VAL A 123 3.00 -15.57 -0.62
N LEU A 124 3.72 -15.14 0.42
CA LEU A 124 5.17 -15.26 0.51
C LEU A 124 5.55 -16.38 1.49
N PRO A 125 6.63 -17.11 1.20
CA PRO A 125 7.17 -18.10 2.13
C PRO A 125 7.60 -17.41 3.43
N SER A 126 7.41 -18.10 4.56
CA SER A 126 7.91 -17.62 5.85
C SER A 126 9.44 -17.70 5.88
N PRO A 127 10.16 -16.68 6.40
CA PRO A 127 11.62 -16.72 6.52
C PRO A 127 12.13 -17.87 7.39
N ASN A 128 11.34 -18.32 8.38
CA ASN A 128 11.72 -19.35 9.34
C ASN A 128 10.98 -20.67 9.07
N GLU A 129 11.58 -21.53 8.23
CA GLU A 129 11.14 -22.92 8.10
C GLU A 129 11.61 -23.82 9.26
N LYS A 130 12.49 -23.34 10.16
CA LYS A 130 13.24 -24.21 11.09
C LYS A 130 13.04 -24.01 12.59
N GLU A 131 12.31 -23.00 13.07
CA GLU A 131 12.05 -22.86 14.50
C GLU A 131 10.58 -22.56 14.79
N THR A 132 9.97 -23.55 15.45
CA THR A 132 8.89 -23.42 16.45
C THR A 132 7.72 -22.49 16.11
N VAL A 133 6.57 -23.09 15.78
CA VAL A 133 5.23 -22.79 16.35
C VAL A 133 4.98 -21.32 16.74
N THR A 134 5.32 -20.35 15.88
CA THR A 134 4.74 -19.01 15.97
C THR A 134 3.55 -19.04 15.02
N SER A 135 2.37 -19.08 15.64
CA SER A 135 1.05 -19.46 15.12
C SER A 135 0.44 -18.48 14.10
N ASP A 136 1.27 -17.66 13.43
CA ASP A 136 0.81 -16.45 12.73
C ASP A 136 0.42 -16.67 11.26
N GLY A 137 0.79 -17.82 10.69
CA GLY A 137 0.32 -18.31 9.39
C GLY A 137 1.09 -17.77 8.18
N GLU A 138 0.54 -17.98 6.98
CA GLU A 138 1.12 -17.51 5.72
C GLU A 138 1.11 -15.96 5.66
N LEU A 139 2.19 -15.37 5.13
CA LEU A 139 2.28 -13.95 4.86
C LEU A 139 1.64 -13.65 3.50
N THR A 140 0.59 -12.84 3.51
CA THR A 140 -0.07 -12.42 2.27
C THR A 140 0.42 -11.04 1.87
N TYR A 141 0.44 -10.77 0.57
CA TYR A 141 0.74 -9.45 0.04
C TYR A 141 -0.16 -9.08 -1.13
N MET A 142 -0.32 -7.78 -1.33
CA MET A 142 -0.85 -7.14 -2.51
C MET A 142 0.04 -5.96 -2.86
N ARG A 143 0.55 -5.97 -4.09
CA ARG A 143 1.32 -4.87 -4.65
C ARG A 143 0.58 -4.29 -5.84
N ALA A 144 0.46 -2.98 -5.87
CA ALA A 144 -0.20 -2.28 -6.95
C ALA A 144 0.52 -0.97 -7.29
N ARG A 145 0.25 -0.48 -8.49
CA ARG A 145 0.69 0.85 -8.92
C ARG A 145 -0.43 1.84 -8.66
N PHE A 146 -0.07 3.04 -8.24
CA PHE A 146 -1.00 4.08 -7.85
C PHE A 146 -0.73 5.35 -8.65
N GLU A 147 -1.80 6.00 -9.07
CA GLU A 147 -1.76 7.39 -9.49
C GLU A 147 -1.78 8.27 -8.24
N LYS A 148 -0.69 9.04 -8.08
CA LYS A 148 -0.58 10.03 -7.01
C LYS A 148 -1.21 11.35 -7.45
N VAL A 149 -2.16 11.83 -6.66
CA VAL A 149 -2.82 13.13 -6.82
C VAL A 149 -2.55 13.99 -5.60
N VAL A 150 -1.90 15.14 -5.80
CA VAL A 150 -1.61 16.10 -4.74
C VAL A 150 -2.70 17.17 -4.75
N GLY A 151 -3.55 17.19 -3.73
CA GLY A 151 -4.59 18.21 -3.60
C GLY A 151 -4.05 19.52 -3.01
N SER A 152 -3.24 19.42 -1.96
CA SER A 152 -2.58 20.56 -1.32
C SER A 152 -1.35 20.12 -0.52
N LYS A 153 -0.71 21.04 0.22
CA LYS A 153 0.35 20.69 1.19
C LYS A 153 -0.12 19.78 2.34
N ASP A 154 -1.44 19.64 2.46
CA ASP A 154 -2.13 18.95 3.55
C ASP A 154 -2.94 17.76 3.06
N SER A 155 -2.97 17.50 1.75
CA SER A 155 -3.75 16.40 1.19
C SER A 155 -3.07 15.77 -0.03
N GLU A 156 -2.85 14.46 0.06
CA GLU A 156 -2.39 13.61 -1.03
C GLU A 156 -3.29 12.38 -1.11
N ALA A 157 -3.59 11.92 -2.33
CA ALA A 157 -4.37 10.72 -2.58
C ALA A 157 -3.60 9.79 -3.53
N LEU A 158 -3.74 8.48 -3.30
CA LEU A 158 -3.22 7.41 -4.13
C LEU A 158 -4.40 6.57 -4.63
N TYR A 159 -4.61 6.57 -5.94
CA TYR A 159 -5.66 5.77 -6.58
C TYR A 159 -5.03 4.58 -7.30
N MET A 160 -5.48 3.37 -7.01
CA MET A 160 -4.94 2.17 -7.64
C MET A 160 -5.18 2.19 -9.16
N ILE A 161 -4.14 1.90 -9.94
CA ILE A 161 -4.20 1.81 -11.40
C ILE A 161 -4.45 0.35 -11.77
N ASN A 162 -5.58 0.11 -12.44
CA ASN A 162 -5.90 -1.20 -13.02
C ASN A 162 -5.40 -1.26 -14.46
N PRO A 163 -4.32 -2.01 -14.77
CA PRO A 163 -3.67 -2.00 -16.09
C PRO A 163 -4.58 -2.53 -17.21
N ASP A 164 -5.47 -3.47 -16.89
CA ASP A 164 -6.30 -4.18 -17.87
C ASP A 164 -7.73 -3.63 -17.96
N GLY A 165 -8.06 -2.58 -17.18
CA GLY A 165 -9.43 -2.09 -17.03
C GLY A 165 -10.41 -3.15 -16.48
N ALA A 166 -9.88 -4.26 -15.97
CA ALA A 166 -10.65 -5.36 -15.42
C ALA A 166 -11.37 -4.91 -14.13
N PRO A 167 -12.58 -5.43 -13.87
CA PRO A 167 -13.23 -5.23 -12.59
C PRO A 167 -12.37 -5.91 -11.51
N GLY A 168 -11.81 -5.10 -10.61
CA GLY A 168 -11.02 -5.55 -9.48
C GLY A 168 -11.22 -4.59 -8.31
N PRO A 169 -10.77 -4.96 -7.10
CA PRO A 169 -11.00 -4.14 -5.91
C PRO A 169 -10.44 -2.74 -6.09
N GLU A 170 -11.28 -1.71 -6.01
CA GLU A 170 -10.87 -0.32 -6.08
C GLU A 170 -10.27 0.09 -4.73
N LEU A 171 -8.94 0.20 -4.68
CA LEU A 171 -8.23 0.68 -3.51
C LEU A 171 -7.82 2.14 -3.68
N SER A 172 -8.21 2.97 -2.71
CA SER A 172 -7.77 4.36 -2.58
C SER A 172 -7.16 4.61 -1.20
N ILE A 173 -6.05 5.33 -1.17
CA ILE A 173 -5.36 5.72 0.07
C ILE A 173 -5.26 7.24 0.13
N PHE A 174 -5.78 7.83 1.21
CA PHE A 174 -5.81 9.26 1.43
C PHE A 174 -4.89 9.62 2.60
N PHE A 175 -4.10 10.67 2.42
CA PHE A 175 -3.33 11.31 3.46
C PHE A 175 -3.90 12.70 3.64
N VAL A 176 -4.28 13.05 4.86
CA VAL A 176 -4.82 14.38 5.17
C VAL A 176 -4.28 14.90 6.49
N ARG A 177 -4.04 16.20 6.55
CA ARG A 177 -3.82 16.92 7.80
C ARG A 177 -5.14 17.56 8.23
N ALA A 178 -5.58 17.26 9.44
CA ALA A 178 -6.78 17.87 10.00
C ALA A 178 -6.58 19.40 10.09
N ARG A 179 -7.59 20.14 9.63
CA ARG A 179 -7.58 21.61 9.67
C ARG A 179 -7.93 22.11 11.07
#